data_AF-A0A8S0GY60-F1
#
_entry.id   AF-A0A8S0GY60-F1
#
_cell.length_a   1.000
_cell.length_b   1.000
_cell.length_c   1.000
_cell.angle_alpha   90.00
_cell.angle_beta   90.00
_cell.angle_gamma   90.00
#
_symmetry.space_group_name_H-M   'P 1'
#
loop_
_entity.id
_entity.type
_entity.pdbx_description
1 polymer ?
#
loop_
_entity_poly.entity_id
_entity_poly.type
_entity_poly.pdbx_seq_one_letter_code
_entity_poly.pdbx_strand_id
1 'polypeptide(L)'
;MAIPKDARHPEYAYAFINFVTRPENMAAISNFTGYPTANARARPSVDPQMGNNPDIYPDAATFERLIPGRDIPQADMRARMRTWTQFKTATAARH
;
A
#
# COMPACT_ATOMS: atom_id res chain seq x y z
N MET A 1 5.43 -3.39 6.62
CA MET A 1 5.60 -4.83 6.94
C MET A 1 5.33 -5.02 8.42
N ALA A 2 4.84 -6.20 8.83
CA ALA A 2 4.58 -6.53 10.24
C ALA A 2 4.94 -7.99 10.50
N ILE A 3 5.33 -8.32 11.75
CA ILE A 3 5.63 -9.69 12.19
C ILE A 3 4.52 -10.15 13.14
N PRO A 4 3.78 -11.23 12.84
CA PRO A 4 2.79 -11.78 13.76
C PRO A 4 3.40 -12.19 15.09
N LYS A 5 2.64 -12.04 16.19
CA LYS A 5 3.11 -12.36 17.56
C LYS A 5 3.50 -13.83 17.74
N ASP A 6 2.94 -14.71 16.93
CA ASP A 6 3.08 -16.16 16.95
C ASP A 6 3.91 -16.67 15.76
N ALA A 7 4.69 -15.79 15.11
CA ALA A 7 5.61 -16.18 14.06
C ALA A 7 6.60 -17.25 14.56
N ARG A 8 6.69 -18.36 13.84
CA ARG A 8 7.58 -19.49 14.17
C ARG A 8 9.07 -19.15 14.07
N HIS A 9 9.42 -18.22 13.18
CA HIS A 9 10.80 -17.82 12.87
C HIS A 9 10.91 -16.29 12.74
N PRO A 10 10.75 -15.52 13.83
CA PRO A 10 10.78 -14.06 13.78
C PRO A 10 12.12 -13.52 13.27
N GLU A 11 13.23 -14.20 13.51
CA GLU A 11 14.58 -13.85 13.05
C GLU A 11 14.68 -13.77 11.52
N TYR A 12 14.05 -14.69 10.80
CA TYR A 12 14.02 -14.66 9.34
C TYR A 12 13.13 -13.54 8.81
N ALA A 13 12.05 -13.23 9.51
CA ALA A 13 11.21 -12.07 9.18
C ALA A 13 11.99 -10.75 9.33
N TYR A 14 12.77 -10.61 10.40
CA TYR A 14 13.67 -9.45 10.57
C TYR A 14 14.74 -9.39 9.47
N ALA A 15 15.38 -10.52 9.15
CA ALA A 15 16.39 -10.57 8.08
C ALA A 15 15.80 -10.15 6.73
N PHE A 16 14.58 -10.62 6.41
CA PHE A 16 13.86 -10.24 5.21
C PHE A 16 13.48 -8.75 5.18
N ILE A 17 12.93 -8.22 6.28
CA ILE A 17 12.60 -6.79 6.40
C ILE A 17 13.85 -5.93 6.17
N ASN A 18 14.97 -6.30 6.81
CA ASN A 18 16.24 -5.60 6.65
C ASN A 18 16.75 -5.66 5.21
N PHE A 19 16.64 -6.82 4.54
CA PHE A 19 17.00 -6.95 3.14
C PHE A 19 16.13 -6.07 2.24
N VAL A 20 14.80 -6.18 2.34
CA VAL A 20 13.85 -5.44 1.49
C VAL A 20 14.01 -3.93 1.66
N THR A 21 14.24 -3.45 2.89
CA THR A 21 14.30 -2.01 3.19
C THR A 21 15.60 -1.32 2.75
N ARG A 22 16.61 -2.06 2.26
CA ARG A 22 17.81 -1.44 1.68
C ARG A 22 17.44 -0.55 0.49
N PRO A 23 18.06 0.62 0.32
CA PRO A 23 17.67 1.58 -0.72
C PRO A 23 17.62 0.97 -2.14
N GLU A 24 18.64 0.19 -2.50
CA GLU A 24 18.76 -0.47 -3.80
C GLU A 24 17.64 -1.47 -4.06
N ASN A 25 17.24 -2.23 -3.03
CA ASN A 25 16.18 -3.23 -3.14
C ASN A 25 14.81 -2.56 -3.21
N MET A 26 14.57 -1.53 -2.40
CA MET A 26 13.33 -0.77 -2.49
C MET A 26 13.17 -0.05 -3.83
N ALA A 27 14.25 0.51 -4.38
CA ALA A 27 14.21 1.13 -5.70
C ALA A 27 13.91 0.09 -6.79
N ALA A 28 14.56 -1.07 -6.75
CA ALA A 28 14.29 -2.17 -7.69
C ALA A 28 12.84 -2.66 -7.61
N ILE A 29 12.29 -2.83 -6.40
CA ILE A 29 10.89 -3.20 -6.19
C ILE A 29 9.94 -2.13 -6.74
N SER A 30 10.21 -0.85 -6.47
CA SER A 30 9.41 0.25 -6.98
C SER A 30 9.41 0.32 -8.51
N ASN A 31 10.59 0.20 -9.13
CA ASN A 31 10.72 0.22 -10.59
C ASN A 31 10.02 -0.97 -11.25
N PHE A 32 10.04 -2.14 -10.60
CA PHE A 32 9.36 -3.32 -11.11
C PHE A 32 7.83 -3.28 -10.94
N THR A 33 7.34 -2.78 -9.80
CA THR A 33 5.92 -2.82 -9.45
C THR A 33 5.13 -1.57 -9.86
N GLY A 34 5.82 -0.47 -10.13
CA GLY A 34 5.20 0.84 -10.41
C GLY A 34 4.72 1.58 -9.16
N TYR A 35 4.91 1.04 -7.96
CA TYR A 35 4.48 1.69 -6.71
C TYR A 35 5.55 2.62 -6.12
N PRO A 36 5.15 3.77 -5.54
CA PRO A 36 6.09 4.71 -4.95
C PRO A 36 6.81 4.08 -3.75
N THR A 37 8.11 4.37 -3.62
CA THR A 37 8.90 3.91 -2.47
C THR A 37 8.62 4.76 -1.24
N ALA A 38 8.46 4.12 -0.09
CA ALA A 38 8.41 4.79 1.21
C ALA A 38 9.81 5.12 1.76
N ASN A 39 10.89 4.60 1.15
CA ASN A 39 12.26 4.87 1.57
C ASN A 39 12.81 6.09 0.83
N ALA A 40 12.99 7.20 1.57
CA ALA A 40 13.53 8.44 1.01
C ALA A 40 14.90 8.28 0.35
N ARG A 41 15.76 7.38 0.85
CA ARG A 41 17.08 7.11 0.29
C ARG A 41 17.04 6.29 -1.01
N ALA A 42 15.93 5.62 -1.29
CA ALA A 42 15.71 4.88 -2.53
C ALA A 42 15.20 5.79 -3.68
N ARG A 43 14.59 6.94 -3.35
CA ARG A 43 13.97 7.85 -4.35
C ARG A 43 14.92 8.26 -5.49
N PRO A 44 16.21 8.57 -5.26
CA PRO A 44 17.11 8.93 -6.36
C PRO A 44 17.38 7.80 -7.36
N SER A 45 17.11 6.54 -6.99
CA SER A 45 17.33 5.36 -7.83
C SER A 45 16.03 4.83 -8.49
N VAL A 46 14.92 5.53 -8.29
CA VAL A 46 13.66 5.25 -8.98
C VAL A 46 13.77 5.71 -10.43
N ASP A 47 13.15 4.97 -11.36
CA ASP A 47 13.07 5.33 -12.78
C ASP A 47 12.59 6.79 -12.93
N PRO A 48 13.31 7.67 -13.67
CA PRO A 48 12.94 9.07 -13.81
C PRO A 48 11.53 9.29 -14.38
N GLN A 49 11.03 8.41 -15.25
CA GLN A 49 9.66 8.51 -15.77
C GLN A 49 8.64 8.32 -14.65
N MET A 50 8.94 7.44 -13.70
CA MET A 50 8.10 7.19 -12.53
C MET A 50 8.28 8.26 -11.46
N GLY A 51 9.53 8.64 -11.17
CA GLY A 51 9.89 9.61 -10.13
C GLY A 51 9.38 11.03 -10.41
N ASN A 52 9.19 11.38 -11.68
CA ASN A 52 8.65 12.67 -12.12
C ASN A 52 7.15 12.62 -12.43
N ASN A 53 6.48 11.47 -12.29
CA ASN A 53 5.05 11.35 -12.56
C ASN A 53 4.23 11.85 -11.35
N PRO A 54 3.44 12.94 -11.50
CA PRO A 54 2.64 13.49 -10.40
C PRO A 54 1.49 12.57 -9.95
N ASP A 55 1.07 11.61 -10.77
CA ASP A 55 0.06 10.62 -10.38
C ASP A 55 0.63 9.56 -9.41
N ILE A 56 1.97 9.41 -9.37
CA ILE A 56 2.68 8.46 -8.51
C ILE A 56 3.31 9.19 -7.32
N TYR A 57 3.97 10.31 -7.58
CA TYR A 57 4.54 11.22 -6.58
C TYR A 57 3.84 12.57 -6.68
N PRO A 58 2.69 12.74 -6.02
CA PRO A 58 1.95 14.01 -6.05
C PRO A 58 2.75 15.13 -5.40
N ASP A 59 2.42 16.36 -5.78
CA ASP A 59 2.93 17.55 -5.10
C ASP A 59 2.41 17.66 -3.66
N ALA A 60 3.03 18.54 -2.88
CA ALA A 60 2.71 18.70 -1.47
C ALA A 60 1.25 19.13 -1.25
N ALA A 61 0.72 20.04 -2.08
CA ALA A 61 -0.65 20.55 -1.94
C ALA A 61 -1.70 19.45 -2.20
N THR A 62 -1.43 18.57 -3.15
CA THR A 62 -2.27 17.40 -3.46
C THR A 62 -2.14 16.37 -2.34
N PHE A 63 -0.92 16.12 -1.85
CA PHE A 63 -0.67 15.18 -0.76
C PHE A 63 -1.39 15.58 0.54
N GLU A 64 -1.41 16.87 0.89
CA GLU A 64 -2.11 17.41 2.06
C GLU A 64 -3.63 17.24 2.01
N ARG A 65 -4.20 17.10 0.80
CA ARG A 65 -5.64 16.88 0.61
C ARG A 65 -6.05 15.41 0.72
N LEU A 66 -5.10 14.48 0.82
CA LEU A 66 -5.40 13.06 0.94
C LEU A 66 -5.99 12.74 2.31
N ILE A 67 -7.02 11.88 2.32
CA ILE A 67 -7.66 11.44 3.55
C ILE A 67 -7.17 10.02 3.85
N PRO A 68 -6.38 9.81 4.92
CA PRO A 68 -5.93 8.48 5.27
C PRO A 68 -7.12 7.62 5.72
N GLY A 69 -7.01 6.31 5.46
CA GLY A 69 -7.94 5.33 6.04
C GLY A 69 -7.89 5.41 7.57
N ARG A 70 -9.05 5.40 8.20
CA ARG A 70 -9.19 5.33 9.66
C ARG A 70 -9.78 4.00 10.07
N ASP A 71 -9.49 3.58 11.29
CA ASP A 71 -10.13 2.42 11.87
C ASP A 71 -11.64 2.64 11.96
N ILE A 72 -12.39 1.62 11.54
CA ILE A 72 -13.86 1.64 11.53
C ILE A 72 -14.33 0.62 12.56
N PRO A 73 -15.26 0.99 13.47
CA PRO A 73 -15.85 0.04 14.39
C PRO A 73 -16.40 -1.19 13.65
N GLN A 74 -16.25 -2.36 14.27
CA GLN A 74 -16.62 -3.64 13.63
C GLN A 74 -18.10 -3.69 13.20
N ALA A 75 -18.99 -3.04 13.94
CA ALA A 75 -20.40 -2.93 13.57
C ALA A 75 -20.59 -2.20 12.24
N ASP A 76 -19.92 -1.07 12.06
CA ASP A 76 -20.00 -0.24 10.85
C ASP A 76 -19.33 -0.92 9.65
N MET A 77 -18.20 -1.61 9.89
CA MET A 77 -17.54 -2.41 8.83
C MET A 77 -18.45 -3.52 8.32
N ARG A 78 -19.15 -4.23 9.21
CA ARG A 78 -20.15 -5.25 8.82
C ARG A 78 -21.30 -4.64 8.03
N ALA A 79 -21.81 -3.47 8.44
CA ALA A 79 -22.85 -2.77 7.71
C ALA A 79 -22.38 -2.39 6.29
N ARG A 80 -21.19 -1.81 6.16
CA ARG A 80 -20.56 -1.48 4.87
C ARG A 80 -20.45 -2.70 3.96
N MET A 81 -19.98 -3.83 4.50
CA MET A 81 -19.83 -5.06 3.71
C MET A 81 -21.17 -5.61 3.22
N ARG A 82 -22.23 -5.57 4.04
CA ARG A 82 -23.58 -5.98 3.60
C ARG A 82 -24.08 -5.10 2.46
N THR A 83 -23.96 -3.79 2.57
CA THR A 83 -24.34 -2.85 1.51
C THR A 83 -23.54 -3.11 0.23
N TRP A 84 -22.24 -3.35 0.34
CA TRP A 84 -21.40 -3.67 -0.81
C TRP A 84 -21.80 -4.97 -1.50
N THR A 85 -22.06 -6.03 -0.73
CA THR A 85 -22.55 -7.30 -1.27
C THR A 85 -23.87 -7.11 -1.99
N GLN A 86 -24.84 -6.41 -1.36
CA GLN A 86 -26.12 -6.12 -1.97
C GLN A 86 -25.97 -5.34 -3.28
N PHE A 87 -25.11 -4.31 -3.31
CA PHE A 87 -24.83 -3.55 -4.52
C PHE A 87 -24.29 -4.44 -5.65
N LYS A 88 -23.32 -5.31 -5.35
CA LYS A 88 -22.75 -6.22 -6.36
C LYS A 88 -23.75 -7.28 -6.85
N THR A 89 -24.62 -7.79 -5.98
CA THR A 89 -25.55 -8.87 -6.33
C THR A 89 -26.87 -8.37 -6.90
N ALA A 90 -27.31 -7.15 -6.57
CA ALA A 90 -28.52 -6.56 -7.14
C ALA A 90 -28.44 -6.35 -8.65
N THR A 91 -27.24 -6.17 -9.20
CA THR A 91 -26.99 -6.11 -10.65
C THR A 91 -27.14 -7.47 -11.33
N ALA A 92 -27.00 -8.59 -10.60
CA ALA A 92 -27.10 -9.94 -11.17
C ALA A 92 -28.55 -10.48 -11.25
N ALA A 93 -29.52 -9.84 -10.60
CA ALA A 93 -30.91 -10.32 -10.50
C ALA A 93 -31.88 -9.69 -11.51
N ARG A 94 -31.38 -9.00 -12.54
CA ARG A 94 -32.18 -8.47 -13.65
C ARG A 94 -31.78 -9.13 -14.98
N HIS A 95 -32.19 -10.38 -15.15
CA HIS A 95 -32.35 -11.04 -16.45
C HIS A 95 -33.57 -11.96 -16.38
#